data_AF-A0A832X796-F1
#
_entry.id   AF-A0A832X796-F1
#
_cell.length_a   1.000
_cell.length_b   1.000
_cell.length_c   1.000
_cell.angle_alpha   90.00
_cell.angle_beta   90.00
_cell.angle_gamma   90.00
#
_symmetry.space_group_name_H-M   'P 1'
#
loop_
_entity.id
_entity.type
_entity.pdbx_description
1 polymer ?
#
loop_
_entity_poly.entity_id
_entity_poly.type
_entity_poly.pdbx_seq_one_letter_code
_entity_poly.pdbx_strand_id
1 'polypeptide(L)'
;MQEIMQYIPGNGIFHRIHPITKLIFTVILVILAVMTSDPLLLGFLLVVVFLAAWAGGLGRGLTEQIPLLLVLGVMLVFFTVLTMPAGGVLFPLIPTAVPFIGGGLPVTAGALLFGTILSLRFAVMLFAFQLLVVSTKPAELVTTLRQLKMPIDYTLMFLIALRFIPTLQREGIRISEAQLARGYAPGDGLMGKVRGLRPVILPLILNSLGKADTLGLTIDMRGYRRGKAETGSISVGALDGVVLSAALVLAAGVAAIQIIGL
;
A
#
# COMPACT_ATOMS: atom_id res chain seq x y z
N MET A 1 -17.84 14.90 -4.39
CA MET A 1 -17.49 14.05 -3.24
C MET A 1 -16.33 13.18 -3.66
N GLN A 2 -15.14 13.43 -3.10
CA GLN A 2 -13.95 12.65 -3.40
C GLN A 2 -14.20 11.20 -2.96
N GLU A 3 -14.06 10.24 -3.87
CA GLU A 3 -13.99 8.84 -3.48
C GLU A 3 -12.81 8.69 -2.53
N ILE A 4 -13.10 8.36 -1.27
CA ILE A 4 -12.11 8.25 -0.17
C ILE A 4 -11.17 7.05 -0.38
N MET A 5 -11.40 6.24 -1.41
CA MET A 5 -10.51 5.16 -1.77
C MET A 5 -9.56 5.70 -2.84
N GLN A 6 -8.27 5.77 -2.52
CA GLN A 6 -7.13 6.35 -3.24
C GLN A 6 -6.94 5.91 -4.72
N TYR A 7 -7.92 5.24 -5.31
CA TYR A 7 -7.97 4.89 -6.72
C TYR A 7 -8.04 6.15 -7.57
N ILE A 8 -7.06 6.30 -8.48
CA ILE A 8 -7.09 7.36 -9.47
C ILE A 8 -7.68 6.79 -10.77
N PRO A 9 -8.84 7.26 -11.22
CA PRO A 9 -9.43 6.80 -12.47
C PRO A 9 -8.51 7.15 -13.63
N GLY A 10 -8.06 6.13 -14.35
CA GLY A 10 -7.24 6.28 -15.55
C GLY A 10 -7.52 5.17 -16.56
N ASN A 11 -7.07 5.39 -17.79
CA ASN A 11 -7.24 4.47 -18.92
C ASN A 11 -5.93 3.76 -19.32
N GLY A 12 -4.91 3.81 -18.46
CA GLY A 12 -3.59 3.27 -18.75
C GLY A 12 -3.60 1.75 -18.91
N ILE A 13 -2.53 1.21 -19.50
CA ILE A 13 -2.38 -0.24 -19.74
C ILE A 13 -2.51 -0.99 -18.40
N PHE A 14 -1.91 -0.44 -17.34
CA PHE A 14 -1.96 -0.98 -15.98
C PHE A 14 -3.34 -0.93 -15.32
N HIS A 15 -4.28 -0.08 -15.75
CA HIS A 15 -5.66 -0.11 -15.26
C HIS A 15 -6.46 -1.27 -15.85
N ARG A 16 -6.15 -1.67 -17.09
CA ARG A 16 -6.89 -2.69 -17.85
C ARG A 16 -6.48 -4.12 -17.51
N ILE A 17 -5.32 -4.30 -16.88
CA ILE A 17 -4.80 -5.60 -16.42
C ILE A 17 -5.67 -6.15 -15.30
N HIS A 18 -5.78 -7.47 -15.22
CA HIS A 18 -6.50 -8.16 -14.17
C HIS A 18 -5.88 -7.90 -12.78
N PRO A 19 -6.68 -7.62 -11.73
CA PRO A 19 -6.19 -7.30 -10.39
C PRO A 19 -5.25 -8.36 -9.78
N ILE A 20 -5.53 -9.65 -10.02
CA ILE A 20 -4.62 -10.75 -9.60
C ILE A 20 -3.25 -10.62 -10.25
N THR A 21 -3.19 -10.32 -11.54
CA THR A 21 -1.93 -10.15 -12.26
C THR A 21 -1.14 -8.97 -11.68
N LYS A 22 -1.82 -7.87 -11.34
CA LYS A 22 -1.17 -6.72 -10.65
C LYS A 22 -0.65 -7.12 -9.27
N LEU A 23 -1.43 -7.88 -8.50
CA LEU A 23 -1.02 -8.36 -7.17
C LEU A 23 0.22 -9.26 -7.28
N ILE A 24 0.21 -10.24 -8.19
CA ILE A 24 1.35 -11.14 -8.42
C ILE A 24 2.57 -10.33 -8.86
N PHE A 25 2.41 -9.39 -9.79
CA PHE A 25 3.47 -8.50 -10.25
C PHE A 25 4.11 -7.71 -9.09
N THR A 26 3.29 -7.08 -8.25
CA THR A 26 3.75 -6.33 -7.07
C THR A 26 4.46 -7.24 -6.08
N VAL A 27 3.92 -8.44 -5.79
CA VAL A 27 4.53 -9.40 -4.87
C VAL A 27 5.90 -9.87 -5.39
N ILE A 28 6.02 -10.18 -6.67
CA ILE A 28 7.30 -10.56 -7.30
C ILE A 28 8.33 -9.44 -7.10
N LEU A 29 7.97 -8.18 -7.41
CA LEU A 29 8.88 -7.06 -7.24
C LEU A 29 9.33 -6.85 -5.79
N VAL A 30 8.42 -7.01 -4.83
CA VAL A 30 8.75 -6.91 -3.39
C VAL A 30 9.72 -8.03 -2.99
N ILE A 31 9.47 -9.28 -3.42
CA ILE A 31 10.37 -10.40 -3.13
C ILE A 31 11.76 -10.15 -3.71
N LEU A 32 11.84 -9.70 -4.97
CA LEU A 32 13.11 -9.39 -5.63
C LEU A 32 13.86 -8.26 -4.92
N ALA A 33 13.17 -7.19 -4.51
CA ALA A 33 13.78 -6.09 -3.76
C ALA A 33 14.34 -6.55 -2.41
N VAL A 34 13.67 -7.48 -1.73
CA VAL A 34 14.13 -8.03 -0.44
C VAL A 34 15.34 -8.96 -0.61
N MET A 35 15.33 -9.81 -1.63
CA MET A 35 16.43 -10.76 -1.88
C MET A 35 17.69 -10.07 -2.40
N THR A 36 17.55 -8.94 -3.09
CA THR A 36 18.66 -8.21 -3.71
C THR A 36 19.40 -7.33 -2.70
N SER A 37 20.73 -7.43 -2.69
CA SER A 37 21.60 -6.53 -1.92
C SER A 37 22.39 -5.57 -2.83
N ASP A 38 22.45 -5.81 -4.14
CA ASP A 38 23.21 -4.99 -5.07
C ASP A 38 22.50 -3.67 -5.40
N PRO A 39 23.15 -2.51 -5.16
CA PRO A 39 22.55 -1.20 -5.44
C PRO A 39 22.14 -1.02 -6.91
N LEU A 40 22.91 -1.60 -7.84
CA LEU A 40 22.64 -1.50 -9.28
C LEU A 40 21.35 -2.24 -9.67
N LEU A 41 21.14 -3.44 -9.14
CA LEU A 41 19.92 -4.23 -9.38
C LEU A 41 18.70 -3.57 -8.76
N LEU A 42 18.83 -3.02 -7.55
CA LEU A 42 17.76 -2.24 -6.92
C LEU A 42 17.42 -0.98 -7.72
N GLY A 43 18.42 -0.30 -8.28
CA GLY A 43 18.21 0.84 -9.18
C GLY A 43 17.48 0.43 -10.46
N PHE A 44 17.86 -0.69 -11.06
CA PHE A 44 17.16 -1.26 -12.21
C PHE A 44 15.68 -1.59 -11.88
N LEU A 45 15.42 -2.23 -10.74
CA LEU A 45 14.05 -2.51 -10.29
C LEU A 45 13.23 -1.22 -10.10
N LEU A 46 13.85 -0.17 -9.56
CA LEU A 46 13.20 1.13 -9.39
C LEU A 46 12.79 1.74 -10.74
N VAL A 47 13.68 1.68 -11.74
CA VAL A 47 13.39 2.14 -13.11
C VAL A 47 12.24 1.34 -13.71
N VAL A 48 12.22 0.02 -13.54
CA VAL A 48 11.13 -0.85 -14.01
C VAL A 48 9.79 -0.45 -13.39
N VAL A 49 9.75 -0.19 -12.08
CA VAL A 49 8.53 0.29 -11.40
C VAL A 49 8.09 1.64 -11.96
N PHE A 50 9.04 2.55 -12.20
CA PHE A 50 8.74 3.88 -12.74
C PHE A 50 8.19 3.80 -14.17
N LEU A 51 8.76 2.94 -15.02
CA LEU A 51 8.28 2.68 -16.37
C LEU A 51 6.89 2.05 -16.36
N ALA A 52 6.65 1.07 -15.47
CA ALA A 52 5.33 0.47 -15.29
C ALA A 52 4.28 1.51 -14.86
N ALA A 53 4.64 2.41 -13.96
CA ALA A 53 3.78 3.52 -13.53
C ALA A 53 3.50 4.52 -14.67
N TRP A 54 4.51 4.85 -15.48
CA TRP A 54 4.35 5.74 -16.63
C TRP A 54 3.45 5.12 -17.70
N ALA A 55 3.65 3.84 -18.03
CA ALA A 55 2.81 3.07 -18.95
C ALA A 55 1.37 2.92 -18.43
N GLY A 56 1.18 2.96 -17.11
CA GLY A 56 -0.12 2.99 -16.44
C GLY A 56 -0.80 4.37 -16.41
N GLY A 57 -0.16 5.44 -16.90
CA GLY A 57 -0.68 6.81 -16.77
C GLY A 57 -0.74 7.29 -15.31
N LEU A 58 -0.03 6.62 -14.41
CA LEU A 58 -0.01 6.84 -12.96
C LEU A 58 1.19 7.67 -12.48
N GLY A 59 2.03 8.15 -13.41
CA GLY A 59 3.26 8.87 -13.09
C GLY A 59 3.05 10.03 -12.11
N ARG A 60 1.94 10.77 -12.24
CA ARG A 60 1.61 11.89 -11.33
C ARG A 60 1.45 11.46 -9.88
N GLY A 61 0.75 10.35 -9.64
CA GLY A 61 0.54 9.82 -8.28
C GLY A 61 1.81 9.29 -7.63
N LEU A 62 2.78 8.81 -8.42
CA LEU A 62 4.10 8.43 -7.90
C LEU A 62 5.00 9.65 -7.65
N THR A 63 4.96 10.66 -8.52
CA THR A 63 5.78 11.86 -8.34
C THR A 63 5.44 12.65 -7.08
N GLU A 64 4.17 12.63 -6.66
CA GLU A 64 3.73 13.25 -5.41
C GLU A 64 4.34 12.60 -4.15
N GLN A 65 4.84 11.36 -4.25
CA GLN A 65 5.42 10.61 -3.14
C GLN A 65 6.95 10.69 -3.06
N ILE A 66 7.61 11.22 -4.09
CA ILE A 66 9.05 11.47 -4.09
C ILE A 66 9.52 12.27 -2.85
N PRO A 67 8.84 13.35 -2.39
CA PRO A 67 9.30 14.08 -1.21
C PRO A 67 9.25 13.23 0.07
N LEU A 68 8.20 12.43 0.27
CA LEU A 68 8.11 11.52 1.40
C LEU A 68 9.24 10.48 1.37
N LEU A 69 9.51 9.94 0.18
CA LEU A 69 10.59 8.98 -0.02
C LEU A 69 11.96 9.57 0.28
N LEU A 70 12.23 10.80 -0.19
CA LEU A 70 13.50 11.47 0.09
C LEU A 70 13.70 11.68 1.59
N VAL A 71 12.66 12.11 2.30
CA VAL A 71 12.72 12.26 3.76
C VAL A 71 12.99 10.90 4.43
N LEU A 72 12.27 9.84 4.04
CA LEU A 72 12.45 8.51 4.62
C LEU A 72 13.83 7.92 4.31
N GLY A 73 14.31 8.07 3.07
CA GLY A 73 15.63 7.59 2.65
C GLY A 73 16.75 8.31 3.39
N VAL A 74 16.68 9.64 3.52
CA VAL A 74 17.65 10.41 4.31
C VAL A 74 17.62 9.98 5.77
N MET A 75 16.43 9.78 6.35
CA MET A 75 16.30 9.28 7.73
C MET A 75 16.92 7.88 7.89
N LEU A 76 16.67 6.97 6.95
CA LEU A 76 17.24 5.61 7.01
C LEU A 76 18.77 5.64 6.93
N VAL A 77 19.35 6.40 6.00
CA VAL A 77 20.80 6.59 5.91
C VAL A 77 21.35 7.22 7.19
N PHE A 78 20.67 8.22 7.74
CA PHE A 78 21.07 8.84 9.00
C PHE A 78 21.08 7.85 10.16
N PHE A 79 20.04 7.02 10.28
CA PHE A 79 19.97 5.98 11.30
C PHE A 79 21.06 4.92 11.12
N THR A 80 21.34 4.45 9.90
CA THR A 80 22.39 3.44 9.67
C THR A 80 23.77 3.98 10.00
N VAL A 81 24.04 5.26 9.69
CA VAL A 81 25.29 5.93 10.06
C VAL A 81 25.45 6.04 11.59
N LEU A 82 24.35 6.20 12.34
CA LEU A 82 24.37 6.26 13.81
C LEU A 82 24.49 4.89 14.49
N THR A 83 23.89 3.85 13.91
CA THR A 83 23.81 2.51 14.56
C THR A 83 24.86 1.50 14.10
N MET A 84 25.45 1.66 12.90
CA MET A 84 26.44 0.70 12.37
C MET A 84 27.85 1.31 12.26
N PRO A 85 28.76 0.98 13.20
CA PRO A 85 30.18 1.20 13.01
C PRO A 85 30.78 0.05 12.18
N ALA A 86 30.45 -0.03 10.89
CA ALA A 86 30.92 -1.11 10.01
C ALA A 86 31.63 -0.56 8.76
N GLY A 87 32.94 -0.82 8.66
CA GLY A 87 33.77 -0.51 7.49
C GLY A 87 34.78 0.63 7.70
N GLY A 88 35.54 0.94 6.66
CA GLY A 88 36.53 2.04 6.67
C GLY A 88 35.86 3.39 6.93
N VAL A 89 36.43 4.15 7.87
CA VAL A 89 35.98 5.51 8.21
C VAL A 89 36.35 6.44 7.05
N LEU A 90 35.35 7.05 6.41
CA LEU A 90 35.58 8.00 5.32
C LEU A 90 35.82 9.41 5.85
N PHE A 91 34.99 9.84 6.81
CA PHE A 91 35.12 11.13 7.48
C PHE A 91 34.47 11.09 8.87
N PRO A 92 35.11 11.63 9.91
CA PRO A 92 34.44 11.84 11.20
C PRO A 92 33.51 13.04 11.08
N LEU A 93 32.22 12.88 11.41
CA LEU A 93 31.24 13.96 11.34
C LEU A 93 31.51 15.05 12.41
N ILE A 94 32.23 14.69 13.47
CA ILE A 94 32.68 15.60 14.54
C ILE A 94 34.22 15.67 14.51
N PRO A 95 34.82 16.86 14.35
CA PRO A 95 36.27 17.03 14.43
C PRO A 95 36.81 16.54 15.79
N THR A 96 37.97 15.87 15.79
CA THR A 96 38.67 15.35 16.97
C THR A 96 39.13 16.43 17.98
N ALA A 97 38.79 17.70 17.74
CA ALA A 97 39.19 18.85 18.54
C ALA A 97 38.21 19.22 19.67
N VAL A 98 37.09 18.51 19.85
CA VAL A 98 36.11 18.81 20.92
C VAL A 98 36.29 17.84 22.11
N PRO A 99 36.80 18.29 23.28
CA PRO A 99 37.29 17.39 24.34
C PRO A 99 36.21 16.66 25.15
N PHE A 100 34.92 16.94 24.92
CA PHE A 100 33.84 16.42 25.77
C PHE A 100 33.03 15.28 25.12
N ILE A 101 33.23 15.02 23.82
CA ILE A 101 32.56 13.94 23.07
C ILE A 101 33.66 13.27 22.24
N GLY A 102 34.35 12.28 22.82
CA GLY A 102 35.47 11.61 22.18
C GLY A 102 35.11 10.98 20.83
N GLY A 103 35.34 11.70 19.73
CA GLY A 103 35.26 11.20 18.35
C GLY A 103 33.85 10.75 17.92
N GLY A 104 32.83 11.58 18.15
CA GLY A 104 31.43 11.23 17.87
C GLY A 104 31.12 10.97 16.38
N LEU A 105 30.56 9.78 16.12
CA LEU A 105 30.09 9.25 14.83
C LEU A 105 31.12 9.22 13.68
N PRO A 106 31.91 8.14 13.56
CA PRO A 106 32.61 7.85 12.32
C PRO A 106 31.60 7.48 11.22
N VAL A 107 31.53 8.28 10.14
CA VAL A 107 30.78 7.89 8.95
C VAL A 107 31.59 6.85 8.20
N THR A 108 31.13 5.61 8.25
CA THR A 108 31.77 4.49 7.58
C THR A 108 31.21 4.34 6.16
N ALA A 109 32.09 3.98 5.20
CA ALA A 109 31.66 3.66 3.83
C ALA A 109 30.58 2.56 3.81
N GLY A 110 30.73 1.57 4.69
CA GLY A 110 29.79 0.46 4.82
C GLY A 110 28.41 0.90 5.30
N ALA A 111 28.32 1.79 6.29
CA ALA A 111 27.02 2.31 6.76
C ALA A 111 26.30 3.15 5.70
N LEU A 112 27.04 3.84 4.84
CA LEU A 112 26.48 4.66 3.76
C LEU A 112 26.00 3.79 2.59
N LEU A 113 26.77 2.76 2.20
CA LEU A 113 26.35 1.76 1.22
C LEU A 113 25.14 0.97 1.73
N PHE A 114 25.15 0.53 2.99
CA PHE A 114 24.03 -0.22 3.56
C PHE A 114 22.77 0.65 3.69
N GLY A 115 22.92 1.91 4.12
CA GLY A 115 21.82 2.87 4.20
C GLY A 115 21.21 3.19 2.83
N THR A 116 22.04 3.30 1.79
CA THR A 116 21.55 3.52 0.42
C THR A 116 20.85 2.28 -0.14
N ILE A 117 21.39 1.07 0.06
CA ILE A 117 20.72 -0.19 -0.28
C ILE A 117 19.35 -0.29 0.39
N LEU A 118 19.29 -0.03 1.70
CA LEU A 118 18.04 -0.10 2.46
C LEU A 118 17.03 0.93 1.96
N SER A 119 17.46 2.17 1.72
CA SER A 119 16.60 3.23 1.20
C SER A 119 16.04 2.89 -0.18
N LEU A 120 16.87 2.35 -1.06
CA LEU A 120 16.48 1.95 -2.41
C LEU A 120 15.53 0.75 -2.38
N ARG A 121 15.77 -0.22 -1.50
CA ARG A 121 14.87 -1.35 -1.24
C ARG A 121 13.49 -0.86 -0.79
N PHE A 122 13.44 0.03 0.20
CA PHE A 122 12.17 0.64 0.64
C PHE A 122 11.47 1.40 -0.47
N ALA A 123 12.22 2.12 -1.32
CA ALA A 123 11.65 2.84 -2.46
C ALA A 123 10.95 1.91 -3.46
N VAL A 124 11.62 0.82 -3.86
CA VAL A 124 11.03 -0.16 -4.78
C VAL A 124 9.75 -0.76 -4.18
N MET A 125 9.78 -1.16 -2.90
CA MET A 125 8.61 -1.76 -2.23
C MET A 125 7.45 -0.76 -2.13
N LEU A 126 7.72 0.48 -1.71
CA LEU A 126 6.72 1.51 -1.54
C LEU A 126 6.06 1.86 -2.87
N PHE A 127 6.83 2.07 -3.94
CA PHE A 127 6.28 2.39 -5.26
C PHE A 127 5.54 1.21 -5.89
N ALA A 128 6.04 -0.02 -5.75
CA ALA A 128 5.35 -1.21 -6.24
C ALA A 128 3.98 -1.40 -5.56
N PHE A 129 3.91 -1.14 -4.25
CA PHE A 129 2.65 -1.17 -3.51
C PHE A 129 1.72 -0.01 -3.87
N GLN A 130 2.26 1.21 -3.99
CA GLN A 130 1.48 2.38 -4.40
C GLN A 130 0.86 2.17 -5.79
N LEU A 131 1.61 1.60 -6.73
CA LEU A 131 1.11 1.28 -8.06
C LEU A 131 -0.12 0.36 -7.99
N LEU A 132 -0.08 -0.66 -7.11
CA LEU A 132 -1.21 -1.55 -6.87
C LEU A 132 -2.43 -0.81 -6.31
N VAL A 133 -2.23 0.02 -5.27
CA VAL A 133 -3.31 0.74 -4.58
C VAL A 133 -4.01 1.74 -5.49
N VAL A 134 -3.25 2.51 -6.27
CA VAL A 134 -3.80 3.56 -7.13
C VAL A 134 -4.47 2.99 -8.38
N SER A 135 -3.98 1.84 -8.88
CA SER A 135 -4.48 1.23 -10.12
C SER A 135 -5.60 0.20 -9.93
N THR A 136 -5.90 -0.21 -8.69
CA THR A 136 -6.86 -1.27 -8.40
C THR A 136 -8.07 -0.73 -7.66
N LYS A 137 -9.26 -0.98 -8.21
CA LYS A 137 -10.49 -0.59 -7.50
C LYS A 137 -10.76 -1.56 -6.35
N PRO A 138 -11.22 -1.09 -5.18
CA PRO A 138 -11.59 -1.98 -4.07
C PRO A 138 -12.63 -3.04 -4.45
N ALA A 139 -13.58 -2.71 -5.34
CA ALA A 139 -14.55 -3.67 -5.87
C ALA A 139 -13.90 -4.81 -6.69
N GLU A 140 -12.78 -4.55 -7.36
CA GLU A 140 -12.00 -5.54 -8.10
C GLU A 140 -11.20 -6.49 -7.18
N LEU A 141 -11.03 -6.14 -5.90
CA LEU A 141 -10.48 -7.07 -4.91
C LEU A 141 -11.49 -8.16 -4.55
N VAL A 142 -12.79 -7.87 -4.60
CA VAL A 142 -13.85 -8.88 -4.36
C VAL A 142 -13.82 -9.96 -5.45
N THR A 143 -13.64 -9.55 -6.71
CA THR A 143 -13.54 -10.50 -7.83
C THR A 143 -12.29 -11.37 -7.71
N THR A 144 -11.20 -10.78 -7.22
CA THR A 144 -9.96 -11.49 -6.88
C THR A 144 -10.21 -12.59 -5.84
N LEU A 145 -10.86 -12.28 -4.71
CA LEU A 145 -11.18 -13.27 -3.68
C LEU A 145 -12.02 -14.43 -4.22
N ARG A 146 -12.96 -14.14 -5.13
CA ARG A 146 -13.79 -15.16 -5.78
C ARG A 146 -12.97 -16.11 -6.66
N GLN A 147 -11.99 -15.59 -7.38
CA GLN A 147 -11.10 -16.38 -8.25
C GLN A 147 -10.10 -17.23 -7.46
N LEU A 148 -9.66 -16.76 -6.29
CA LEU A 148 -8.89 -17.57 -5.34
C LEU A 148 -9.72 -18.73 -4.73
N LYS A 149 -10.97 -18.96 -5.18
CA LYS A 149 -11.89 -19.98 -4.67
C LYS A 149 -12.14 -19.84 -3.17
N MET A 150 -12.09 -18.62 -2.65
CA MET A 150 -12.44 -18.35 -1.26
C MET A 150 -13.92 -18.70 -1.02
N PRO A 151 -14.30 -19.26 0.15
CA PRO A 151 -15.70 -19.54 0.45
C PRO A 151 -16.59 -18.31 0.25
N ILE A 152 -17.80 -18.54 -0.27
CA ILE A 152 -18.73 -17.46 -0.64
C ILE A 152 -19.05 -16.54 0.55
N ASP A 153 -19.13 -17.10 1.76
CA ASP A 153 -19.40 -16.35 2.99
C ASP A 153 -18.35 -15.25 3.22
N TYR A 154 -17.06 -15.54 3.06
CA TYR A 154 -16.01 -14.54 3.23
C TYR A 154 -16.00 -13.48 2.12
N THR A 155 -16.21 -13.91 0.87
CA THR A 155 -16.28 -12.98 -0.27
C THR A 155 -17.47 -12.02 -0.11
N LEU A 156 -18.60 -12.54 0.35
CA LEU A 156 -19.80 -11.77 0.64
C LEU A 156 -19.59 -10.80 1.81
N MET A 157 -18.97 -11.25 2.91
CA MET A 157 -18.62 -10.39 4.04
C MET A 157 -17.73 -9.22 3.62
N PHE A 158 -16.71 -9.49 2.79
CA PHE A 158 -15.80 -8.46 2.29
C PHE A 158 -16.52 -7.48 1.34
N LEU A 159 -17.36 -7.97 0.42
CA LEU A 159 -18.17 -7.14 -0.46
C LEU A 159 -19.12 -6.22 0.33
N ILE A 160 -19.79 -6.77 1.35
CA ILE A 160 -20.70 -6.03 2.23
C ILE A 160 -19.93 -4.94 2.98
N ALA A 161 -18.77 -5.28 3.55
CA ALA A 161 -17.91 -4.32 4.26
C ALA A 161 -17.51 -3.14 3.36
N LEU A 162 -16.99 -3.42 2.16
CA LEU A 162 -16.59 -2.39 1.20
C LEU A 162 -17.75 -1.46 0.81
N ARG A 163 -18.95 -2.02 0.62
CA ARG A 163 -20.15 -1.24 0.28
C ARG A 163 -20.67 -0.43 1.47
N PHE A 164 -20.46 -0.91 2.70
CA PHE A 164 -20.89 -0.21 3.90
C PHE A 164 -19.99 0.95 4.30
N ILE A 165 -18.68 0.89 4.05
CA ILE A 165 -17.74 1.97 4.42
C ILE A 165 -18.23 3.36 3.97
N PRO A 166 -18.58 3.61 2.69
CA PRO A 166 -19.06 4.93 2.26
C PRO A 166 -20.42 5.31 2.86
N THR A 167 -21.24 4.33 3.23
CA THR A 167 -22.55 4.56 3.82
C THR A 167 -22.43 4.92 5.30
N LEU A 168 -21.56 4.23 6.05
CA LEU A 168 -21.26 4.51 7.44
C LEU A 168 -20.57 5.87 7.62
N GLN A 169 -19.68 6.26 6.70
CA GLN A 169 -19.07 7.59 6.71
C GLN A 169 -20.13 8.70 6.56
N ARG A 170 -21.06 8.57 5.61
CA ARG A 170 -22.16 9.53 5.43
C ARG A 170 -23.11 9.57 6.62
N GLU A 171 -23.32 8.45 7.28
CA GLU A 171 -24.11 8.39 8.50
C GLU A 171 -23.40 9.04 9.70
N GLY A 172 -22.10 8.78 9.86
CA GLY A 172 -21.27 9.45 10.87
C GLY A 172 -21.27 10.97 10.72
N ILE A 173 -21.17 11.47 9.48
CA ILE A 173 -21.28 12.92 9.19
C ILE A 173 -22.65 13.44 9.59
N ARG A 174 -23.75 12.78 9.19
CA ARG A 174 -25.11 13.20 9.55
C ARG A 174 -25.35 13.18 11.06
N ILE A 175 -24.85 12.18 11.77
CA ILE A 175 -24.93 12.12 13.23
C ILE A 175 -24.13 13.26 13.86
N SER A 176 -22.91 13.53 13.37
CA SER A 176 -22.08 14.65 13.84
C SER A 176 -22.79 15.99 13.64
N GLU A 177 -23.34 16.25 12.46
CA GLU A 177 -24.10 17.46 12.14
C GLU A 177 -25.33 17.62 13.04
N ALA A 178 -26.06 16.53 13.32
CA ALA A 178 -27.20 16.55 14.23
C ALA A 178 -26.80 16.86 15.68
N GLN A 179 -25.65 16.38 16.15
CA GLN A 179 -25.14 16.70 17.50
C GLN A 179 -24.73 18.17 17.59
N LEU A 180 -24.05 18.70 16.56
CA LEU A 180 -23.71 20.12 16.48
C LEU A 180 -24.98 20.99 16.52
N ALA A 181 -26.04 20.61 15.82
CA ALA A 181 -27.33 21.31 15.86
C ALA A 181 -28.02 21.26 17.24
N ARG A 182 -27.75 20.23 18.04
CA ARG A 182 -28.22 20.11 19.44
C ARG A 182 -27.37 20.90 20.44
N GLY A 183 -26.42 21.71 19.97
CA GLY A 183 -25.56 22.53 20.81
C GLY A 183 -24.34 21.80 21.37
N TYR A 184 -24.06 20.58 20.91
CA TYR A 184 -22.84 19.87 21.30
C TYR A 184 -21.63 20.45 20.56
N ALA A 185 -20.81 21.24 21.26
CA ALA A 185 -19.58 21.82 20.72
C ALA A 185 -18.36 21.13 21.36
N PRO A 186 -17.77 20.10 20.72
CA PRO A 186 -16.50 19.58 21.17
C PRO A 186 -15.45 20.65 20.88
N GLY A 187 -14.88 21.29 21.91
CA GLY A 187 -13.95 22.42 21.77
C GLY A 187 -12.74 22.13 20.87
N ASP A 188 -11.79 23.05 20.75
CA ASP A 188 -10.73 22.93 19.76
C ASP A 188 -9.60 21.92 20.12
N GLY A 189 -8.80 21.58 19.11
CA GLY A 189 -7.61 20.76 19.24
C GLY A 189 -7.86 19.24 19.19
N LEU A 190 -6.83 18.46 19.52
CA LEU A 190 -6.86 16.99 19.48
C LEU A 190 -7.86 16.42 20.49
N MET A 191 -7.87 16.96 21.71
CA MET A 191 -8.79 16.54 22.77
C MET A 191 -10.25 16.83 22.39
N GLY A 192 -10.49 17.96 21.73
CA GLY A 192 -11.76 18.31 21.10
C GLY A 192 -12.25 17.28 20.10
N LYS A 193 -11.43 17.00 19.09
CA LYS A 193 -11.72 15.98 18.06
C LYS A 193 -12.05 14.62 18.67
N VAL A 194 -11.27 14.17 19.66
CA VAL A 194 -11.51 12.88 20.34
C VAL A 194 -12.83 12.90 21.11
N ARG A 195 -13.11 13.95 21.88
CA ARG A 195 -14.39 14.10 22.59
C ARG A 195 -15.57 14.11 21.62
N GLY A 196 -15.39 14.76 20.47
CA GLY A 196 -16.39 14.85 19.40
C GLY A 196 -16.82 13.51 18.80
N LEU A 197 -15.98 12.48 18.89
CA LEU A 197 -16.30 11.14 18.40
C LEU A 197 -17.28 10.39 19.32
N ARG A 198 -17.23 10.64 20.63
CA ARG A 198 -18.04 9.90 21.62
C ARG A 198 -19.54 9.89 21.30
N PRO A 199 -20.22 11.04 21.03
CA PRO A 199 -21.65 11.05 20.73
C PRO A 199 -22.00 10.53 19.33
N VAL A 200 -21.00 10.32 18.46
CA VAL A 200 -21.20 9.78 17.10
C VAL A 200 -21.10 8.26 17.10
N ILE A 201 -20.14 7.69 17.84
CA ILE A 201 -19.85 6.26 17.84
C ILE A 201 -21.05 5.42 18.30
N LEU A 202 -21.66 5.76 19.43
CA LEU A 202 -22.73 4.94 19.99
C LEU A 202 -23.98 4.85 19.06
N PRO A 203 -24.54 5.97 18.55
CA PRO A 203 -25.63 5.89 17.58
C PRO A 203 -25.24 5.18 16.28
N LEU A 204 -24.01 5.37 15.79
CA LEU A 204 -23.54 4.72 14.58
C LEU A 204 -23.49 3.19 14.74
N ILE A 205 -23.01 2.69 15.89
CA ILE A 205 -23.00 1.25 16.20
C ILE A 205 -24.42 0.69 16.26
N LEU A 206 -25.33 1.36 16.98
CA LEU A 206 -26.71 0.90 17.12
C LEU A 206 -27.43 0.85 15.76
N ASN A 207 -27.25 1.87 14.92
CA ASN A 207 -27.80 1.89 13.56
C ASN A 207 -27.18 0.81 12.67
N SER A 208 -25.88 0.54 12.83
CA SER A 208 -25.17 -0.50 12.08
C SER A 208 -25.64 -1.90 12.45
N LEU A 209 -25.90 -2.16 13.74
CA LEU A 209 -26.47 -3.43 14.21
C LEU A 209 -27.84 -3.70 13.58
N GLY A 210 -28.76 -2.71 13.64
CA GLY A 210 -30.07 -2.87 13.00
C GLY A 210 -29.98 -3.09 11.47
N LYS A 211 -29.01 -2.46 10.81
CA LYS A 211 -28.73 -2.71 9.38
C LYS A 211 -28.18 -4.10 9.13
N ALA A 212 -27.33 -4.62 10.01
CA ALA A 212 -26.80 -5.97 9.91
C ALA A 212 -27.93 -7.01 10.05
N ASP A 213 -28.82 -6.84 11.03
CA ASP A 213 -29.96 -7.74 11.26
C ASP A 213 -30.92 -7.78 10.06
N THR A 214 -31.31 -6.59 9.57
CA THR A 214 -32.21 -6.49 8.40
C THR A 214 -31.57 -7.05 7.13
N LEU A 215 -30.26 -6.84 6.92
CA LEU A 215 -29.55 -7.46 5.80
C LEU A 215 -29.43 -8.97 5.93
N GLY A 216 -29.14 -9.49 7.13
CA GLY A 216 -29.08 -10.92 7.39
C GLY A 216 -30.39 -11.62 7.01
N LEU A 217 -31.51 -11.10 7.52
CA LEU A 217 -32.85 -11.58 7.16
C LEU A 217 -33.09 -11.49 5.65
N THR A 218 -32.66 -10.41 4.99
CA THR A 218 -32.80 -10.24 3.54
C THR A 218 -31.99 -11.29 2.74
N ILE A 219 -30.78 -11.62 3.20
CA ILE A 219 -29.90 -12.62 2.59
C ILE A 219 -30.54 -14.02 2.71
N ASP A 220 -31.12 -14.33 3.87
CA ASP A 220 -31.81 -15.59 4.12
C ASP A 220 -33.07 -15.73 3.28
N MET A 221 -33.90 -14.69 3.20
CA MET A 221 -35.12 -14.67 2.38
C MET A 221 -34.84 -14.82 0.88
N ARG A 222 -33.68 -14.33 0.41
CA ARG A 222 -33.24 -14.49 -0.98
C ARG A 222 -32.59 -15.85 -1.26
N GLY A 223 -32.34 -16.66 -0.23
CA GLY A 223 -31.73 -17.98 -0.39
C GLY A 223 -30.28 -17.91 -0.89
N TYR A 224 -29.52 -16.88 -0.54
CA TYR A 224 -28.16 -16.66 -1.08
C TYR A 224 -27.20 -17.82 -0.78
N ARG A 225 -27.43 -18.55 0.32
CA ARG A 225 -26.68 -19.75 0.72
C ARG A 225 -27.08 -21.04 -0.01
N ARG A 226 -28.19 -21.04 -0.75
CA ARG A 226 -28.72 -22.23 -1.47
C ARG A 226 -28.22 -22.36 -2.90
N GLY A 227 -27.66 -21.31 -3.50
CA GLY A 227 -27.11 -21.34 -4.85
C GLY A 227 -25.64 -21.78 -4.87
N LYS A 228 -25.25 -22.66 -5.81
CA LYS A 228 -23.83 -22.79 -6.18
C LYS A 228 -23.36 -21.42 -6.64
N ALA A 229 -22.28 -20.91 -6.04
CA ALA A 229 -21.69 -19.64 -6.44
C ALA A 229 -21.28 -19.72 -7.91
N GLU A 230 -22.03 -19.08 -8.82
CA GLU A 230 -21.65 -18.99 -10.24
C GLU A 230 -20.36 -18.19 -10.35
N THR A 231 -19.22 -18.85 -10.31
CA THR A 231 -17.90 -18.22 -10.39
C THR A 231 -17.86 -17.45 -11.71
N GLY A 232 -18.09 -16.14 -11.63
CA GLY A 232 -18.04 -15.27 -12.80
C GLY A 232 -16.67 -15.44 -13.43
N SER A 233 -16.65 -16.10 -14.59
CA SER A 233 -15.47 -16.27 -15.42
C SER A 233 -15.11 -14.91 -15.98
N ILE A 234 -14.24 -14.17 -15.28
CA ILE A 234 -13.61 -12.98 -15.85
C ILE A 234 -12.43 -13.51 -16.67
N SER A 235 -12.51 -13.33 -17.98
CA SER A 235 -11.48 -13.78 -18.92
C SER A 235 -10.17 -13.04 -18.65
N VAL A 236 -9.11 -13.80 -18.38
CA VAL A 236 -7.73 -13.30 -18.38
C VAL A 236 -7.44 -12.76 -19.78
N GLY A 237 -7.09 -11.49 -19.88
CA GLY A 237 -6.79 -10.84 -21.16
C GLY A 237 -5.40 -11.23 -21.67
N ALA A 238 -5.16 -11.12 -22.97
CA ALA A 238 -3.83 -11.37 -23.55
C ALA A 238 -2.73 -10.47 -22.93
N LEU A 239 -3.10 -9.27 -22.49
CA LEU A 239 -2.21 -8.33 -21.77
C LEU A 239 -1.74 -8.89 -20.42
N ASP A 240 -2.56 -9.68 -19.74
CA ASP A 240 -2.19 -10.27 -18.44
C ASP A 240 -1.06 -11.28 -18.60
N GLY A 241 -1.14 -12.11 -19.65
CA GLY A 241 -0.08 -13.07 -19.98
C GLY A 241 1.25 -12.38 -20.31
N VAL A 242 1.22 -11.30 -21.07
CA VAL A 242 2.43 -10.51 -21.40
C VAL A 242 3.06 -9.94 -20.14
N VAL A 243 2.27 -9.32 -19.25
CA VAL A 243 2.79 -8.70 -18.02
C VAL A 243 3.35 -9.75 -17.06
N LEU A 244 2.67 -10.89 -16.92
CA LEU A 244 3.13 -11.96 -16.04
C LEU A 244 4.40 -12.64 -16.58
N SER A 245 4.49 -12.82 -17.90
CA SER A 245 5.71 -13.34 -18.54
C SER A 245 6.88 -12.37 -18.39
N ALA A 246 6.66 -11.07 -18.57
CA ALA A 246 7.69 -10.05 -18.35
C ALA A 246 8.18 -10.04 -16.89
N ALA A 247 7.26 -10.19 -15.93
CA ALA A 247 7.61 -10.27 -14.51
C ALA A 247 8.43 -11.52 -14.18
N LEU A 248 8.07 -12.67 -14.76
CA LEU A 248 8.82 -13.92 -14.58
C LEU A 248 10.21 -13.86 -15.22
N VAL A 249 10.33 -13.29 -16.41
CA VAL A 249 11.63 -13.07 -17.08
C VAL A 249 12.51 -12.16 -16.24
N LEU A 250 11.94 -11.08 -15.69
CA LEU A 250 12.66 -10.18 -14.81
C LEU A 250 13.10 -10.87 -13.52
N ALA A 251 12.22 -11.68 -12.91
CA ALA A 251 12.57 -12.45 -11.72
C ALA A 251 13.67 -13.47 -11.98
N ALA A 252 13.59 -14.21 -13.08
CA ALA A 252 14.61 -15.17 -13.50
C ALA A 252 15.95 -14.47 -13.80
N GLY A 253 15.92 -13.31 -14.46
CA GLY A 253 17.12 -12.52 -14.75
C GLY A 253 17.82 -12.03 -13.48
N VAL A 254 17.06 -11.45 -12.53
CA VAL A 254 17.62 -11.00 -11.25
C VAL A 254 18.15 -12.18 -10.43
N ALA A 255 17.41 -13.29 -10.37
CA ALA A 255 17.85 -14.50 -9.67
C ALA A 255 19.12 -15.09 -10.30
N ALA A 256 19.22 -15.12 -11.63
CA ALA A 256 20.42 -15.59 -12.32
C ALA A 256 21.64 -14.72 -11.98
N ILE A 257 21.49 -13.39 -11.97
CA ILE A 257 22.58 -12.48 -11.61
C ILE A 257 23.03 -12.73 -10.16
N GLN A 258 22.10 -12.92 -9.23
CA GLN A 258 22.41 -13.25 -7.84
C GLN A 258 23.11 -14.59 -7.67
N ILE A 259 22.70 -15.62 -8.42
CA ILE A 259 23.31 -16.97 -8.36
C ILE A 259 24.71 -16.95 -8.97
N ILE A 260 24.92 -16.16 -10.04
CA ILE A 260 26.22 -16.02 -10.70
C ILE A 260 27.22 -15.22 -9.84
N GLY A 261 26.74 -14.53 -8.79
CA GLY A 261 27.59 -13.91 -7.78
C GLY A 261 28.35 -12.68 -8.28
N LEU A 262 27.73 -11.91 -9.19
CA LEU A 262 28.23 -10.62 -9.67
C LEU A 262 27.82 -9.48 -8.75
#